data_AF-A0A9P8BLU3-F1
#
_entry.id   AF-A0A9P8BLU3-F1
#
_cell.length_a   1.000
_cell.length_b   1.000
_cell.length_c   1.000
_cell.angle_alpha   90.00
_cell.angle_beta   90.00
_cell.angle_gamma   90.00
#
_symmetry.space_group_name_H-M   'P 1'
#
loop_
_entity.id
_entity.type
_entity.pdbx_description
1 polymer ?
#
loop_
_entity_poly.entity_id
_entity_poly.type
_entity_poly.pdbx_seq_one_letter_code
_entity_poly.pdbx_strand_id
1 'polypeptide(L)'
;MITSCPPSNPTLPFKAFPELKITSTATPAPGDTIMLEFTGSGASGLFFSIFTGLDAISVEITSGAKVTLPSNLTGTVYGVVSKTAEKVTDDVTVAGPVVLQFY
;
A
#
# COMPACT_ATOMS: atom_id res chain seq x y z
N MET A 1 -11.22 33.39 14.03
CA MET A 1 -9.88 32.82 13.79
C MET A 1 -9.52 31.96 15.00
N ILE A 2 -9.22 30.69 14.79
CA ILE A 2 -8.42 29.86 15.70
C ILE A 2 -7.06 29.76 14.99
N THR A 3 -6.05 30.35 15.58
CA THR A 3 -4.76 30.66 14.92
C THR A 3 -3.70 29.58 15.08
N SER A 4 -3.94 28.55 15.89
CA SER A 4 -3.05 27.38 15.99
C SER A 4 -3.69 26.24 16.77
N CYS A 5 -3.25 25.01 16.48
CA CYS A 5 -3.50 23.86 17.34
C CYS A 5 -2.81 24.07 18.70
N PRO A 6 -3.40 23.63 19.83
CA PRO A 6 -2.76 23.67 21.13
C PRO A 6 -1.37 22.99 21.10
N PRO A 7 -0.32 23.57 21.70
CA PRO A 7 1.06 23.08 21.59
C PRO A 7 1.31 21.74 22.29
N SER A 8 0.36 21.27 23.09
CA SER A 8 0.43 20.00 23.82
C SER A 8 -0.50 18.98 23.15
N ASN A 9 -0.16 18.56 21.93
CA ASN A 9 -0.76 17.31 21.43
C ASN A 9 0.02 16.16 22.09
N PRO A 10 -0.63 15.19 22.76
CA PRO A 10 0.05 14.03 23.31
C PRO A 10 0.84 13.32 22.22
N THR A 11 2.05 12.84 22.52
CA THR A 11 2.79 11.97 21.59
C THR A 11 2.01 10.69 21.38
N LEU A 12 1.39 10.57 20.21
CA LEU A 12 0.67 9.36 19.83
C LEU A 12 1.68 8.23 19.56
N PRO A 13 1.42 7.00 20.02
CA PRO A 13 2.15 5.85 19.54
C PRO A 13 1.76 5.65 18.07
N PHE A 14 2.70 5.90 17.16
CA PHE A 14 2.53 5.60 15.75
C PHE A 14 3.79 4.91 15.22
N LYS A 15 3.60 4.04 14.23
CA LYS A 15 4.68 3.45 13.46
C LYS A 15 4.62 4.04 12.06
N ALA A 16 5.62 4.84 11.71
CA ALA A 16 5.79 5.29 10.34
C ALA A 16 6.29 4.10 9.50
N PHE A 17 5.56 3.77 8.44
CA PHE A 17 6.02 2.76 7.49
C PHE A 17 6.94 3.39 6.44
N PRO A 18 7.94 2.64 5.95
CA PRO A 18 8.71 3.02 4.78
C PRO A 18 7.82 3.37 3.58
N GLU A 19 8.32 4.28 2.72
CA GLU A 19 7.61 4.72 1.53
C GLU A 19 7.44 3.57 0.51
N LEU A 20 6.29 3.56 -0.18
CA LEU A 20 5.96 2.65 -1.28
C LEU A 20 5.57 3.45 -2.52
N LYS A 21 6.19 3.14 -3.66
CA LYS A 21 5.91 3.79 -4.95
C LYS A 21 5.54 2.78 -6.02
N ILE A 22 4.82 3.27 -7.02
CA ILE A 22 4.54 2.55 -8.26
C ILE A 22 5.35 3.22 -9.36
N THR A 23 6.18 2.44 -10.06
CA THR A 23 7.20 2.99 -10.97
C THR A 23 7.02 2.57 -12.43
N SER A 24 6.19 1.56 -12.70
CA SER A 24 5.95 1.07 -14.06
C SER A 24 5.10 2.01 -14.92
N THR A 25 4.21 2.79 -14.29
CA THR A 25 3.31 3.72 -14.98
C THR A 25 2.82 4.78 -14.00
N ALA A 26 2.58 6.00 -14.51
CA ALA A 26 2.00 7.10 -13.73
C ALA A 26 0.49 6.91 -13.49
N THR A 27 -0.19 6.13 -14.33
CA THR A 27 -1.64 5.91 -14.28
C THR A 27 -1.97 4.43 -14.47
N PRO A 28 -1.85 3.61 -13.41
CA PRO A 28 -2.27 2.21 -13.45
C PRO A 28 -3.76 2.07 -13.70
N ALA A 29 -4.17 1.05 -14.45
CA ALA A 29 -5.55 0.62 -14.61
C ALA A 29 -5.82 -0.70 -13.84
N PRO A 30 -7.08 -1.01 -13.48
CA PRO A 30 -7.43 -2.33 -12.96
C PRO A 30 -7.02 -3.44 -13.94
N GLY A 31 -6.42 -4.52 -13.44
CA GLY A 31 -5.88 -5.60 -14.27
C GLY A 31 -4.43 -5.41 -14.73
N ASP A 32 -3.86 -4.20 -14.60
CA ASP A 32 -2.47 -3.96 -14.98
C ASP A 32 -1.49 -4.72 -14.08
N THR A 33 -0.36 -5.10 -14.68
CA THR A 33 0.82 -5.50 -13.91
C THR A 33 1.69 -4.29 -13.65
N ILE A 34 1.83 -3.93 -12.38
CA ILE A 34 2.62 -2.79 -11.93
C ILE A 34 3.94 -3.22 -11.28
N MET A 35 4.91 -2.31 -11.26
CA MET A 35 6.17 -2.47 -10.54
C MET A 35 6.17 -1.59 -9.28
N LEU A 36 6.52 -2.19 -8.16
CA LEU A 36 6.61 -1.55 -6.85
C LEU A 36 8.05 -1.17 -6.53
N GLU A 37 8.24 -0.04 -5.89
CA GLU A 37 9.52 0.39 -5.32
C GLU A 37 9.36 0.66 -3.83
N PHE A 38 10.14 -0.03 -3.02
CA PHE A 38 10.20 0.10 -1.56
C PHE A 38 11.48 -0.55 -1.03
N THR A 39 11.86 -0.23 0.20
CA THR A 39 12.99 -0.87 0.88
C THR A 39 12.71 -2.36 1.07
N GLY A 40 13.49 -3.21 0.40
CA GLY A 40 13.33 -4.68 0.46
C GLY A 40 12.54 -5.30 -0.70
N SER A 41 12.34 -4.56 -1.80
CA SER A 41 11.60 -5.00 -3.00
C SER A 41 12.09 -6.28 -3.70
N GLY A 42 13.24 -6.83 -3.31
CA GLY A 42 13.75 -8.11 -3.78
C GLY A 42 13.47 -9.32 -2.88
N ALA A 43 12.80 -9.12 -1.73
CA ALA A 43 12.45 -10.22 -0.84
C ALA A 43 11.28 -11.05 -1.39
N SER A 44 11.35 -12.36 -1.22
CA SER A 44 10.27 -13.30 -1.57
C SER A 44 9.25 -13.44 -0.45
N GLY A 45 8.06 -13.97 -0.78
CA GLY A 45 6.98 -14.19 0.19
C GLY A 45 6.33 -12.91 0.70
N LEU A 46 6.38 -11.85 -0.10
CA LEU A 46 5.70 -10.59 0.18
C LEU A 46 4.41 -10.49 -0.63
N PHE A 47 3.45 -9.76 -0.07
CA PHE A 47 2.13 -9.53 -0.66
C PHE A 47 1.86 -8.04 -0.75
N PHE A 48 1.26 -7.63 -1.85
CA PHE A 48 0.66 -6.32 -1.96
C PHE A 48 -0.81 -6.44 -1.55
N SER A 49 -1.13 -5.88 -0.39
CA SER A 49 -2.46 -5.90 0.19
C SER A 49 -3.19 -4.62 -0.20
N ILE A 50 -4.32 -4.82 -0.88
CA ILE A 50 -5.11 -3.79 -1.55
C ILE A 50 -6.42 -3.62 -0.78
N PHE A 51 -6.65 -2.43 -0.24
CA PHE A 51 -7.89 -2.06 0.42
C PHE A 51 -8.78 -1.29 -0.55
N THR A 52 -9.95 -1.84 -0.85
CA THR A 52 -10.93 -1.25 -1.77
C THR A 52 -12.33 -1.34 -1.15
N GLY A 53 -12.96 -0.19 -0.91
CA GLY A 53 -14.21 -0.14 -0.14
C GLY A 53 -14.03 -0.74 1.26
N LEU A 54 -14.77 -1.82 1.54
CA LEU A 54 -14.68 -2.58 2.80
C LEU A 54 -13.85 -3.86 2.68
N ASP A 55 -13.36 -4.17 1.48
CA ASP A 55 -12.64 -5.40 1.18
C ASP A 55 -11.12 -5.19 1.24
N ALA A 56 -10.42 -6.27 1.59
CA ALA A 56 -8.97 -6.37 1.50
C ALA A 56 -8.61 -7.55 0.60
N ILE A 57 -7.82 -7.30 -0.44
CA ILE A 57 -7.39 -8.30 -1.41
C ILE A 57 -5.87 -8.31 -1.41
N SER A 58 -5.26 -9.44 -1.06
CA SER A 58 -3.82 -9.60 -1.10
C SER A 58 -3.40 -10.39 -2.33
N VAL A 59 -2.44 -9.85 -3.07
CA VAL A 59 -1.84 -10.47 -4.25
C VAL A 59 -0.34 -10.62 -4.04
N GLU A 60 0.21 -11.74 -4.48
CA GLU A 60 1.63 -12.04 -4.28
C GLU A 60 2.52 -11.09 -5.10
N ILE A 61 3.60 -10.60 -4.49
CA ILE A 61 4.64 -9.84 -5.18
C ILE A 61 5.59 -10.85 -5.84
N THR A 62 5.56 -10.87 -7.16
CA THR A 62 6.38 -11.75 -7.98
C THR A 62 7.78 -11.16 -8.23
N SER A 63 8.65 -11.95 -8.88
CA SER A 63 10.02 -11.56 -9.20
C SER A 63 10.13 -10.17 -9.84
N GLY A 64 11.04 -9.35 -9.33
CA GLY A 64 11.25 -7.97 -9.78
C GLY A 64 10.22 -6.98 -9.24
N ALA A 65 9.67 -7.25 -8.05
CA ALA A 65 8.70 -6.39 -7.36
C ALA A 65 7.43 -6.12 -8.17
N LYS A 66 6.96 -7.13 -8.92
CA LYS A 66 5.80 -7.00 -9.81
C LYS A 66 4.55 -7.58 -9.18
N VAL A 67 3.44 -6.90 -9.41
CA VAL A 67 2.12 -7.34 -8.95
C VAL A 67 1.07 -7.05 -10.00
N THR A 68 0.14 -7.99 -10.20
CA THR A 68 -1.03 -7.80 -11.07
C THR A 68 -2.20 -7.34 -10.21
N LEU A 69 -2.76 -6.17 -10.54
CA LEU A 69 -3.92 -5.60 -9.86
C LEU A 69 -5.19 -6.39 -10.22
N PRO A 70 -6.13 -6.60 -9.28
CA PRO A 70 -7.47 -7.10 -9.60
C PRO A 70 -8.15 -6.23 -10.66
N SER A 71 -8.90 -6.84 -11.58
CA SER A 71 -9.56 -6.15 -12.69
C SER A 71 -10.82 -5.40 -12.28
N ASN A 72 -11.32 -5.63 -11.06
CA ASN A 72 -12.56 -5.05 -10.54
C ASN A 72 -12.33 -3.91 -9.52
N LEU A 73 -11.11 -3.35 -9.46
CA LEU A 73 -10.83 -2.22 -8.59
C LEU A 73 -11.58 -0.97 -9.06
N THR A 74 -12.16 -0.23 -8.12
CA THR A 74 -12.91 1.00 -8.38
C THR A 74 -12.69 2.01 -7.25
N GLY A 75 -12.78 3.31 -7.58
CA GLY A 75 -12.67 4.40 -6.62
C GLY A 75 -11.26 4.56 -6.05
N THR A 76 -11.20 5.08 -4.82
CA THR A 76 -9.94 5.22 -4.08
C THR A 76 -9.56 3.88 -3.48
N VAL A 77 -8.33 3.46 -3.78
CA VAL A 77 -7.74 2.20 -3.34
C VAL A 77 -6.44 2.49 -2.61
N TYR A 78 -6.21 1.80 -1.50
CA TYR A 78 -4.97 1.91 -0.73
C TYR A 78 -4.18 0.62 -0.82
N GLY A 79 -2.88 0.71 -1.05
CA GLY A 79 -1.99 -0.45 -1.14
C GLY A 79 -0.90 -0.42 -0.10
N VAL A 80 -0.60 -1.56 0.52
CA VAL A 80 0.56 -1.74 1.40
C VAL A 80 1.31 -3.01 1.03
N VAL A 81 2.62 -3.03 1.27
CA VAL A 81 3.40 -4.27 1.21
C VAL A 81 3.36 -4.93 2.58
N SER A 82 3.10 -6.23 2.60
CA SER A 82 2.90 -7.02 3.81
C SER A 82 3.57 -8.39 3.72
N LYS A 83 3.92 -8.97 4.87
CA LYS A 83 4.55 -10.30 4.96
C LYS A 83 3.56 -11.47 4.91
N THR A 84 2.26 -11.20 4.85
CA THR A 84 1.19 -12.21 4.86
C THR A 84 0.02 -11.74 4.00
N ALA A 85 -0.72 -12.69 3.42
CA ALA A 85 -1.93 -12.45 2.65
C ALA A 85 -3.21 -12.37 3.50
N GLU A 86 -3.16 -12.76 4.77
CA GLU A 86 -4.37 -12.99 5.57
C GLU A 86 -4.83 -11.73 6.31
N LYS A 87 -3.93 -11.11 7.07
CA LYS A 87 -4.25 -9.97 7.93
C LYS A 87 -3.11 -8.97 7.94
N VAL A 88 -3.42 -7.74 7.54
CA VAL A 88 -2.49 -6.62 7.62
C VAL A 88 -2.54 -6.01 9.03
N THR A 89 -1.40 -6.01 9.71
CA THR A 89 -1.15 -5.34 10.98
C THR A 89 0.17 -4.60 10.91
N ASP A 90 0.42 -3.69 11.85
CA ASP A 90 1.66 -2.91 11.91
C ASP A 90 2.94 -3.76 11.92
N ASP A 91 2.91 -4.97 12.49
CA ASP A 91 4.07 -5.86 12.60
C ASP A 91 4.42 -6.57 11.29
N VAL A 92 3.42 -6.74 10.42
CA VAL A 92 3.57 -7.40 9.12
C VAL A 92 3.65 -6.43 7.95
N THR A 93 3.33 -5.15 8.15
CA THR A 93 3.50 -4.10 7.14
C THR A 93 4.99 -3.78 6.94
N VAL A 94 5.40 -3.82 5.67
CA VAL A 94 6.78 -3.55 5.22
C VAL A 94 6.90 -2.14 4.66
N ALA A 95 5.92 -1.67 3.88
CA ALA A 95 5.93 -0.34 3.26
C ALA A 95 4.50 0.12 2.89
N GLY A 96 4.29 1.43 2.80
CA GLY A 96 3.04 2.05 2.36
C GLY A 96 2.47 3.07 3.35
N PRO A 97 1.19 3.48 3.17
CA PRO A 97 0.35 3.14 2.04
C PRO A 97 0.73 3.90 0.76
N VAL A 98 0.44 3.30 -0.40
CA VAL A 98 0.32 4.01 -1.68
C VAL A 98 -1.16 4.20 -2.00
N VAL A 99 -1.52 5.32 -2.61
CA VAL A 99 -2.90 5.63 -3.02
C VAL A 99 -3.03 5.44 -4.53
N LEU A 100 -4.07 4.70 -4.93
CA LEU A 100 -4.47 4.46 -6.30
C LEU A 100 -5.90 4.98 -6.49
N GLN A 101 -6.20 5.49 -7.67
CA GLN A 101 -7.50 6.05 -7.95
C GLN A 101 -8.01 5.55 -9.31
N PHE A 102 -9.16 4.88 -9.29
CA PHE A 102 -9.80 4.29 -10.46
C PHE A 102 -11.18 4.93 -10.64
N TYR A 103 -11.49 5.39 -11.85
CA TYR A 103 -12.73 6.06 -12.22
C TYR A 103 -13.42 5.35 -13.38
#